data_AF-A0A966MKN2-F1
#
_entry.id   AF-A0A966MKN2-F1
#
_cell.length_a   1.000
_cell.length_b   1.000
_cell.length_c   1.000
_cell.angle_alpha   90.00
_cell.angle_beta   90.00
_cell.angle_gamma   90.00
#
_symmetry.space_group_name_H-M   'P 1'
#
loop_
_entity.id
_entity.type
_entity.pdbx_description
1 polymer ?
#
loop_
_entity_poly.entity_id
_entity_poly.type
_entity_poly.pdbx_seq_one_letter_code
_entity_poly.pdbx_strand_id
1 'polypeptide(L)'
;CSVEDRNGNEISISSDAILSTAQKALKEAGYVAIFGLEIEFQIFRTIDECLSHEKATMPATPVKTENLTQGYQYLTETKYSEVEEVLDELRRMSQALGLEPQSIEIEMGPSQFEFTFAAADPQTQAERFVLFRTMVKEVCFRRGLHASFMPKPALPNAAANGWHLHQSLITTSGNPAFVPKEEGLLSNEANGWIAGLLENAEACCLLTNPTVNSYKRFTPYELAPNLIQWGRDNRGAMLRVLMHPNDPASRIENRVADTSANPFYAIAAQIVSGLDGITRGLKPPSATDTPYEGAQELPRNLYSAIEAFERSKLFPKYFCDDFQSYMATLKRFEWDRYLMSISDWEQKEYFGLF
;
A
#
# COMPACT_ATOMS: atom_id res chain seq x y z
N CYS A 1 -3.66 16.95 -13.39
CA CYS A 1 -2.74 17.80 -14.18
C CYS A 1 -1.38 17.12 -14.17
N SER A 2 -0.72 17.03 -15.32
CA SER A 2 0.68 16.59 -15.40
C SER A 2 1.61 17.77 -15.12
N VAL A 3 2.81 17.50 -14.63
CA VAL A 3 3.78 18.54 -14.21
C VAL A 3 4.84 18.70 -15.29
N GLU A 4 5.01 19.94 -15.74
CA GLU A 4 6.00 20.32 -16.76
C GLU A 4 7.01 21.32 -16.19
N ASP A 5 8.23 21.31 -16.73
CA ASP A 5 9.23 22.34 -16.47
C ASP A 5 8.88 23.67 -17.16
N ARG A 6 9.70 24.71 -16.94
CA ARG A 6 9.47 26.04 -17.53
C ARG A 6 9.57 26.06 -19.07
N ASN A 7 10.12 25.02 -19.67
CA ASN A 7 10.25 24.86 -21.12
C ASN A 7 9.13 23.99 -21.71
N GLY A 8 8.20 23.49 -20.89
CA GLY A 8 7.11 22.59 -21.31
C GLY A 8 7.54 21.13 -21.42
N ASN A 9 8.72 20.75 -20.90
CA ASN A 9 9.11 19.34 -20.85
C ASN A 9 8.47 18.66 -19.64
N GLU A 10 8.00 17.43 -19.82
CA GLU A 10 7.51 16.61 -18.71
C GLU A 10 8.60 16.42 -17.64
N ILE A 11 8.23 16.57 -16.36
CA ILE A 11 9.12 16.21 -15.25
C ILE A 11 9.09 14.68 -15.09
N SER A 12 10.12 13.99 -15.57
CA SER A 12 10.17 12.52 -15.63
C SER A 12 10.13 11.81 -14.28
N ILE A 13 10.52 12.49 -13.19
CA ILE A 13 10.41 11.96 -11.82
C ILE A 13 9.00 12.11 -11.22
N SER A 14 8.10 12.83 -11.89
CA SER A 14 6.73 13.05 -11.40
C SER A 14 5.96 11.73 -11.30
N SER A 15 5.00 11.68 -10.38
CA SER A 15 4.21 10.47 -10.11
C SER A 15 3.50 9.92 -11.35
N ASP A 16 2.91 10.82 -12.14
CA ASP A 16 2.22 10.51 -13.39
C ASP A 16 3.18 9.94 -14.45
N ALA A 17 4.33 10.60 -14.66
CA ALA A 17 5.34 10.18 -15.64
C ALA A 17 5.91 8.78 -15.32
N ILE A 18 6.19 8.50 -14.04
CA ILE A 18 6.73 7.19 -13.61
C ILE A 18 5.71 6.07 -13.86
N LEU A 19 4.44 6.28 -13.50
CA LEU A 19 3.40 5.27 -13.74
C LEU A 19 3.14 5.08 -15.24
N SER A 20 3.04 6.16 -16.00
CA SER A 20 2.89 6.14 -17.45
C SER A 20 4.03 5.36 -18.13
N THR A 21 5.27 5.58 -17.69
CA THR A 21 6.45 4.84 -18.18
C THR A 21 6.33 3.33 -17.91
N ALA A 22 5.91 2.94 -16.70
CA ALA A 22 5.69 1.53 -16.37
C ALA A 22 4.58 0.90 -17.22
N GLN A 23 3.45 1.60 -17.40
CA GLN A 23 2.34 1.14 -18.23
C GLN A 23 2.74 0.99 -19.70
N LYS A 24 3.53 1.93 -20.22
CA LYS A 24 4.05 1.87 -21.60
C LYS A 24 4.93 0.64 -21.79
N ALA A 25 5.88 0.40 -20.89
CA ALA A 25 6.75 -0.78 -20.95
C ALA A 25 5.95 -2.09 -20.92
N LEU A 26 4.92 -2.17 -20.06
CA LEU A 26 4.05 -3.34 -19.97
C LEU A 26 3.24 -3.56 -21.27
N LYS A 27 2.72 -2.48 -21.85
CA LYS A 27 1.97 -2.51 -23.11
C LYS A 27 2.83 -2.93 -24.29
N GLU A 28 4.07 -2.46 -24.36
CA GLU A 28 5.06 -2.89 -25.35
C GLU A 28 5.39 -4.39 -25.23
N ALA A 29 5.35 -4.93 -24.01
CA ALA A 29 5.46 -6.37 -23.76
C ALA A 29 4.18 -7.16 -24.06
N GLY A 30 3.10 -6.50 -24.52
CA GLY A 30 1.86 -7.14 -24.94
C GLY A 30 0.80 -7.29 -23.86
N TYR A 31 0.93 -6.60 -22.72
CA TYR A 31 0.00 -6.72 -21.59
C TYR A 31 -0.55 -5.37 -21.13
N VAL A 32 -1.70 -5.39 -20.46
CA VAL A 32 -2.27 -4.27 -19.71
C VAL A 32 -2.58 -4.79 -18.31
N ALA A 33 -2.15 -4.06 -17.29
CA ALA A 33 -2.46 -4.43 -15.91
C ALA A 33 -3.84 -3.92 -15.51
N ILE A 34 -4.48 -4.67 -14.63
CA ILE A 34 -5.71 -4.29 -13.94
C ILE A 34 -5.42 -4.39 -12.45
N PHE A 35 -5.78 -3.34 -11.72
CA PHE A 35 -5.57 -3.25 -10.28
C PHE A 35 -6.90 -3.14 -9.55
N GLY A 36 -6.97 -3.71 -8.35
CA GLY A 36 -8.05 -3.50 -7.37
C GLY A 36 -7.46 -2.99 -6.06
N LEU A 37 -8.22 -2.15 -5.36
CA LEU A 37 -7.77 -1.50 -4.12
C LEU A 37 -8.61 -2.02 -2.95
N GLU A 38 -7.95 -2.42 -1.86
CA GLU A 38 -8.53 -2.56 -0.53
C GLU A 38 -7.77 -1.62 0.41
N ILE A 39 -8.43 -0.58 0.91
CA ILE A 39 -7.79 0.52 1.64
C ILE A 39 -8.30 0.57 3.07
N GLU A 40 -7.43 0.27 4.03
CA GLU A 40 -7.73 0.35 5.45
C GLU A 40 -7.39 1.74 6.03
N PHE A 41 -8.21 2.25 6.93
CA PHE A 41 -7.96 3.51 7.63
C PHE A 41 -8.75 3.56 8.94
N GLN A 42 -8.48 4.54 9.79
CA GLN A 42 -9.32 4.81 10.96
C GLN A 42 -10.02 6.15 10.89
N ILE A 43 -11.19 6.24 11.56
CA ILE A 43 -11.90 7.50 11.79
C ILE A 43 -12.15 7.65 13.29
N PHE A 44 -11.75 8.77 13.86
CA PHE A 44 -11.93 9.07 15.27
C PHE A 44 -12.79 10.32 15.47
N ARG A 45 -13.37 10.48 16.66
CA ARG A 45 -13.88 11.79 17.08
C ARG A 45 -12.71 12.67 17.50
N THR A 46 -12.70 13.92 17.04
CA THR A 46 -11.71 14.90 17.48
C THR A 46 -12.07 15.45 18.86
N ILE A 47 -11.13 15.38 19.80
CA ILE A 47 -11.25 15.97 21.14
C ILE A 47 -10.61 17.36 21.18
N ASP A 48 -9.41 17.48 20.61
CA ASP A 48 -8.59 18.69 20.63
C ASP A 48 -7.71 18.71 19.37
N GLU A 49 -7.81 19.77 18.58
CA GLU A 49 -7.02 19.95 17.37
C GLU A 49 -5.57 20.38 17.65
N CYS A 50 -5.23 20.68 18.91
CA CYS A 50 -3.90 21.09 19.35
C CYS A 50 -3.38 22.35 18.62
N LEU A 51 -4.24 23.36 18.40
CA LEU A 51 -3.93 24.58 17.64
C LEU A 51 -3.30 25.73 18.44
N SER A 52 -3.06 25.56 19.74
CA SER A 52 -2.44 26.62 20.53
C SER A 52 -0.97 26.84 20.14
N HIS A 53 -0.45 28.06 20.37
CA HIS A 53 0.88 28.45 19.89
C HIS A 53 1.99 27.54 20.45
N GLU A 54 1.84 27.08 21.70
CA GLU A 54 2.78 26.15 22.35
C GLU A 54 2.75 24.73 21.77
N LYS A 55 1.71 24.38 20.99
CA LYS A 55 1.56 23.09 20.31
C LYS A 55 2.05 23.10 18.87
N ALA A 56 2.39 24.27 18.32
CA ALA A 56 2.97 24.44 16.99
C ALA A 56 4.46 24.01 16.96
N THR A 57 4.72 22.72 17.18
CA THR A 57 6.05 22.09 17.21
C THR A 57 6.50 21.60 15.82
N MET A 58 7.75 21.14 15.69
CA MET A 58 8.27 20.47 14.48
C MET A 58 8.95 19.15 14.86
N PRO A 59 8.34 17.97 14.58
CA PRO A 59 7.02 17.78 13.96
C PRO A 59 5.87 18.33 14.82
N ALA A 60 4.73 18.63 14.18
CA ALA A 60 3.56 19.21 14.84
C ALA A 60 2.99 18.27 15.91
N THR A 61 2.43 18.86 16.98
CA THR A 61 1.70 18.08 17.98
C THR A 61 0.52 17.38 17.31
N PRO A 62 0.34 16.05 17.46
CA PRO A 62 -0.79 15.36 16.87
C PRO A 62 -2.10 15.79 17.53
N VAL A 63 -3.19 15.74 16.75
CA VAL A 63 -4.55 15.91 17.28
C VAL A 63 -4.87 14.87 18.35
N LYS A 64 -5.70 15.23 19.33
CA LYS A 64 -6.23 14.27 20.31
C LYS A 64 -7.58 13.78 19.88
N THR A 65 -7.81 12.49 20.06
CA THR A 65 -8.95 11.79 19.50
C THR A 65 -9.49 10.72 20.44
N GLU A 66 -10.74 10.31 20.22
CA GLU A 66 -11.35 9.10 20.81
C GLU A 66 -12.00 8.22 19.74
N ASN A 67 -12.12 6.93 20.04
CA ASN A 67 -12.70 5.95 19.14
C ASN A 67 -14.18 6.23 18.85
N LEU A 68 -14.60 6.02 17.61
CA LEU A 68 -16.02 5.94 17.22
C LEU A 68 -16.63 4.58 17.56
N THR A 69 -15.85 3.51 17.43
CA THR A 69 -16.28 2.14 17.72
C THR A 69 -15.28 1.42 18.61
N GLN A 70 -15.78 0.46 19.39
CA GLN A 70 -14.94 -0.57 19.97
C GLN A 70 -14.38 -1.46 18.86
N GLY A 71 -13.19 -2.02 19.06
CA GLY A 71 -12.56 -2.95 18.11
C GLY A 71 -12.88 -4.41 18.39
N TYR A 72 -12.39 -5.27 17.51
CA TYR A 72 -12.41 -6.73 17.61
C TYR A 72 -13.81 -7.37 17.49
N GLN A 73 -14.77 -6.62 16.96
CA GLN A 73 -16.14 -7.05 16.67
C GLN A 73 -16.40 -6.97 15.15
N TYR A 74 -15.48 -7.58 14.39
CA TYR A 74 -15.46 -7.58 12.93
C TYR A 74 -16.79 -8.05 12.34
N LEU A 75 -17.27 -7.36 11.29
CA LEU A 75 -18.52 -7.65 10.56
C LEU A 75 -19.79 -7.73 11.42
N THR A 76 -19.84 -7.05 12.56
CA THR A 76 -21.05 -6.97 13.37
C THR A 76 -22.00 -5.86 12.89
N GLU A 77 -23.24 -6.24 12.56
CA GLU A 77 -24.27 -5.31 12.10
C GLU A 77 -24.55 -4.17 13.09
N THR A 78 -24.49 -4.47 14.39
CA THR A 78 -24.74 -3.49 15.46
C THR A 78 -23.65 -2.42 15.51
N LYS A 79 -22.37 -2.80 15.33
CA LYS A 79 -21.27 -1.83 15.30
C LYS A 79 -21.24 -1.05 14.00
N TYR A 80 -21.58 -1.69 12.88
CA TYR A 80 -21.76 -0.98 11.62
C TYR A 80 -22.86 0.08 11.74
N SER A 81 -24.01 -0.26 12.37
CA SER A 81 -25.11 0.68 12.61
C SER A 81 -24.72 1.89 13.48
N GLU A 82 -23.74 1.78 14.37
CA GLU A 82 -23.25 2.90 15.20
C GLU A 82 -22.50 3.96 14.37
N VAL A 83 -21.98 3.58 13.21
CA VAL A 83 -21.18 4.45 12.31
C VAL A 83 -21.76 4.60 10.91
N GLU A 84 -22.95 4.04 10.65
CA GLU A 84 -23.55 4.07 9.31
C GLU A 84 -23.70 5.49 8.76
N GLU A 85 -23.96 6.48 9.61
CA GLU A 85 -24.09 7.88 9.15
C GLU A 85 -22.81 8.39 8.48
N VAL A 86 -21.63 8.13 9.05
CA VAL A 86 -20.36 8.56 8.45
C VAL A 86 -19.98 7.66 7.28
N LEU A 87 -20.20 6.36 7.37
CA LEU A 87 -19.85 5.42 6.30
C LEU A 87 -20.74 5.60 5.05
N ASP A 88 -22.04 5.86 5.20
CA ASP A 88 -22.94 6.18 4.07
C ASP A 88 -22.56 7.49 3.39
N GLU A 89 -22.15 8.51 4.14
CA GLU A 89 -21.68 9.76 3.53
C GLU A 89 -20.40 9.53 2.71
N LEU A 90 -19.42 8.81 3.27
CA LEU A 90 -18.20 8.44 2.54
C LEU A 90 -18.51 7.60 1.29
N ARG A 91 -19.47 6.67 1.38
CA ARG A 91 -19.97 5.87 0.26
C ARG A 91 -20.53 6.75 -0.84
N ARG A 92 -21.48 7.63 -0.50
CA ARG A 92 -22.15 8.52 -1.46
C ARG A 92 -21.19 9.51 -2.10
N MET A 93 -20.26 10.08 -1.33
CA MET A 93 -19.25 10.98 -1.87
C MET A 93 -18.28 10.24 -2.80
N SER A 94 -17.88 9.01 -2.45
CA SER A 94 -17.07 8.17 -3.33
C SER A 94 -17.79 7.87 -4.66
N GLN A 95 -19.08 7.55 -4.61
CA GLN A 95 -19.91 7.33 -5.81
C GLN A 95 -20.06 8.62 -6.64
N ALA A 96 -20.30 9.76 -5.99
CA ALA A 96 -20.43 11.05 -6.66
C ALA A 96 -19.13 11.51 -7.35
N LEU A 97 -17.98 11.11 -6.81
CA LEU A 97 -16.65 11.33 -7.40
C LEU A 97 -16.28 10.28 -8.46
N GLY A 98 -17.13 9.28 -8.73
CA GLY A 98 -16.85 8.23 -9.71
C GLY A 98 -15.78 7.22 -9.26
N LEU A 99 -15.57 7.06 -7.95
CA LEU A 99 -14.54 6.16 -7.43
C LEU A 99 -14.95 4.68 -7.49
N GLU A 100 -16.25 4.39 -7.67
CA GLU A 100 -16.81 3.03 -7.77
C GLU A 100 -16.50 2.12 -6.55
N PRO A 101 -16.86 2.52 -5.31
CA PRO A 101 -16.71 1.65 -4.15
C PRO A 101 -17.57 0.38 -4.30
N GLN A 102 -17.05 -0.77 -3.83
CA GLN A 102 -17.69 -2.08 -3.93
C GLN A 102 -18.18 -2.58 -2.58
N SER A 103 -17.30 -2.62 -1.58
CA SER A 103 -17.64 -2.96 -0.19
C SER A 103 -17.12 -1.92 0.78
N ILE A 104 -17.77 -1.86 1.94
CA ILE A 104 -17.40 -1.03 3.07
C ILE A 104 -17.55 -1.89 4.31
N GLU A 105 -16.48 -2.01 5.08
CA GLU A 105 -16.44 -2.92 6.22
C GLU A 105 -15.93 -2.20 7.46
N ILE A 106 -16.47 -2.59 8.62
CA ILE A 106 -15.79 -2.34 9.90
C ILE A 106 -14.69 -3.38 10.04
N GLU A 107 -13.47 -2.93 10.27
CA GLU A 107 -12.30 -3.80 10.34
C GLU A 107 -12.02 -4.32 11.75
N MET A 108 -11.00 -5.16 11.90
CA MET A 108 -10.64 -5.79 13.17
C MET A 108 -10.32 -4.76 14.27
N GLY A 109 -9.65 -3.66 13.94
CA GLY A 109 -9.25 -2.65 14.93
C GLY A 109 -10.38 -1.73 15.40
N PRO A 110 -10.26 -1.13 16.60
CA PRO A 110 -11.17 -0.06 17.03
C PRO A 110 -11.18 1.07 16.01
N SER A 111 -12.38 1.46 15.60
CA SER A 111 -12.60 2.56 14.63
C SER A 111 -11.82 2.41 13.32
N GLN A 112 -11.48 1.17 12.95
CA GLN A 112 -10.86 0.82 11.68
C GLN A 112 -11.94 0.45 10.67
N PHE A 113 -11.74 0.87 9.43
CA PHE A 113 -12.66 0.64 8.33
C PHE A 113 -11.87 0.28 7.08
N GLU A 114 -12.50 -0.48 6.19
CA GLU A 114 -11.96 -0.80 4.86
C GLU A 114 -12.96 -0.38 3.78
N PHE A 115 -12.43 0.18 2.69
CA PHE A 115 -13.17 0.35 1.45
C PHE A 115 -12.48 -0.43 0.34
N THR A 116 -13.28 -1.17 -0.42
CA THR A 116 -12.84 -1.81 -1.67
C THR A 116 -13.42 -1.09 -2.87
N PHE A 117 -12.74 -1.17 -4.02
CA PHE A 117 -13.12 -0.45 -5.24
C PHE A 117 -13.16 -1.36 -6.45
N ALA A 118 -13.99 -1.00 -7.44
CA ALA A 118 -14.05 -1.71 -8.71
C ALA A 118 -12.65 -1.74 -9.34
N ALA A 119 -12.27 -2.90 -9.89
CA ALA A 119 -10.99 -3.04 -10.56
C ALA A 119 -10.94 -2.14 -11.81
N ALA A 120 -9.78 -1.54 -12.08
CA ALA A 120 -9.58 -0.61 -13.18
C ALA A 120 -8.11 -0.62 -13.63
N ASP A 121 -7.81 0.14 -14.67
CA ASP A 121 -6.43 0.32 -15.12
C ASP A 121 -5.57 1.04 -14.04
N PRO A 122 -4.23 0.96 -14.15
CA PRO A 122 -3.31 1.47 -13.13
C PRO A 122 -3.49 2.97 -12.84
N GLN A 123 -3.73 3.78 -13.87
CA GLN A 123 -3.84 5.23 -13.73
C GLN A 123 -5.10 5.58 -12.95
N THR A 124 -6.24 5.00 -13.36
CA THR A 124 -7.53 5.19 -12.69
C THR A 124 -7.44 4.81 -11.21
N GLN A 125 -6.79 3.69 -10.88
CA GLN A 125 -6.65 3.30 -9.47
C GLN A 125 -5.74 4.22 -8.66
N ALA A 126 -4.64 4.69 -9.24
CA ALA A 126 -3.76 5.64 -8.56
C ALA A 126 -4.50 6.95 -8.23
N GLU A 127 -5.29 7.47 -9.16
CA GLU A 127 -6.12 8.66 -8.98
C GLU A 127 -7.23 8.43 -7.95
N ARG A 128 -7.93 7.29 -8.03
CA ARG A 128 -8.97 6.91 -7.06
C ARG A 128 -8.44 6.89 -5.64
N PHE A 129 -7.28 6.28 -5.41
CA PHE A 129 -6.66 6.23 -4.09
C PHE A 129 -6.41 7.65 -3.54
N VAL A 130 -5.81 8.55 -4.33
CA VAL A 130 -5.52 9.92 -3.89
C VAL A 130 -6.81 10.67 -3.59
N LEU A 131 -7.80 10.60 -4.48
CA LEU A 131 -9.09 11.26 -4.31
C LEU A 131 -9.85 10.72 -3.09
N PHE A 132 -9.88 9.41 -2.90
CA PHE A 132 -10.50 8.77 -1.75
C PHE A 132 -9.88 9.26 -0.45
N ARG A 133 -8.55 9.18 -0.32
CA ARG A 133 -7.83 9.62 0.89
C ARG A 133 -8.10 11.08 1.22
N THR A 134 -8.13 11.96 0.22
CA THR A 134 -8.45 13.38 0.41
C THR A 134 -9.91 13.58 0.80
N MET A 135 -10.84 12.95 0.07
CA MET A 135 -12.28 13.05 0.33
C MET A 135 -12.64 12.58 1.74
N VAL A 136 -12.12 11.42 2.17
CA VAL A 136 -12.37 10.89 3.52
C VAL A 136 -11.91 11.88 4.58
N LYS A 137 -10.72 12.46 4.43
CA LYS A 137 -10.20 13.47 5.36
C LYS A 137 -11.07 14.72 5.41
N GLU A 138 -11.48 15.23 4.26
CA GLU A 138 -12.32 16.43 4.16
C GLU A 138 -13.72 16.22 4.76
N VAL A 139 -14.38 15.10 4.44
CA VAL A 139 -15.68 14.75 5.00
C VAL A 139 -15.59 14.59 6.51
N CYS A 140 -14.59 13.85 7.00
CA CYS A 140 -14.39 13.66 8.43
C CYS A 140 -14.13 14.99 9.14
N PHE A 141 -13.24 15.82 8.61
CA PHE A 141 -12.89 17.11 9.20
C PHE A 141 -14.13 18.01 9.36
N ARG A 142 -14.99 18.11 8.34
CA ARG A 142 -16.24 18.90 8.40
C ARG A 142 -17.23 18.41 9.45
N ARG A 143 -17.10 17.16 9.90
CA ARG A 143 -17.95 16.53 10.92
C ARG A 143 -17.33 16.53 12.31
N GLY A 144 -16.20 17.21 12.52
CA GLY A 144 -15.45 17.14 13.79
C GLY A 144 -14.84 15.77 14.05
N LEU A 145 -14.53 15.03 12.98
CA LEU A 145 -13.87 13.73 13.01
C LEU A 145 -12.46 13.84 12.44
N HIS A 146 -11.60 12.89 12.81
CA HIS A 146 -10.24 12.78 12.31
C HIS A 146 -10.06 11.45 11.60
N ALA A 147 -9.84 11.48 10.29
CA ALA A 147 -9.45 10.29 9.52
C ALA A 147 -7.92 10.16 9.45
N SER A 148 -7.43 8.97 9.80
CA SER A 148 -6.00 8.64 9.74
C SER A 148 -5.76 7.46 8.81
N PHE A 149 -4.83 7.65 7.88
CA PHE A 149 -4.27 6.61 6.99
C PHE A 149 -2.85 6.25 7.42
N MET A 150 -2.51 6.53 8.69
CA MET A 150 -1.20 6.20 9.26
C MET A 150 -1.07 4.67 9.37
N PRO A 151 0.04 4.05 8.89
CA PRO A 151 0.18 2.60 8.89
C PRO A 151 0.04 1.96 10.27
N LYS A 152 0.61 2.56 11.32
CA LYS A 152 0.49 2.10 12.71
C LYS A 152 0.30 3.30 13.65
N PRO A 153 -0.94 3.72 13.93
CA PRO A 153 -1.22 4.77 14.91
C PRO A 153 -0.74 4.35 16.30
N ALA A 154 -0.09 5.28 17.03
CA ALA A 154 0.34 5.06 18.41
C ALA A 154 -0.84 5.22 19.40
N LEU A 155 -1.89 4.43 19.20
CA LEU A 155 -3.10 4.43 20.03
C LEU A 155 -3.28 3.06 20.72
N PRO A 156 -3.79 3.01 21.96
CA PRO A 156 -4.06 1.75 22.63
C PRO A 156 -4.96 0.83 21.79
N ASN A 157 -4.52 -0.40 21.58
CA ASN A 157 -5.25 -1.45 20.85
C ASN A 157 -5.53 -1.14 19.36
N ALA A 158 -4.86 -0.15 18.76
CA ALA A 158 -5.03 0.11 17.33
C ALA A 158 -4.41 -1.00 16.47
N ALA A 159 -5.19 -1.48 15.51
CA ALA A 159 -4.69 -2.33 14.43
C ALA A 159 -3.91 -1.49 13.41
N ALA A 160 -3.01 -2.15 12.67
CA ALA A 160 -2.28 -1.52 11.58
C ALA A 160 -3.17 -1.38 10.34
N ASN A 161 -2.96 -0.31 9.55
CA ASN A 161 -3.59 -0.15 8.24
C ASN A 161 -2.68 -0.65 7.13
N GLY A 162 -3.20 -1.53 6.31
CA GLY A 162 -2.64 -1.98 5.04
C GLY A 162 -3.32 -1.34 3.84
N TRP A 163 -2.68 -1.55 2.70
CA TRP A 163 -3.27 -1.37 1.39
C TRP A 163 -3.05 -2.67 0.62
N HIS A 164 -4.10 -3.48 0.47
CA HIS A 164 -4.00 -4.69 -0.34
C HIS A 164 -4.22 -4.33 -1.80
N LEU A 165 -3.26 -4.73 -2.62
CA LEU A 165 -3.21 -4.36 -4.03
C LEU A 165 -3.45 -5.60 -4.87
N HIS A 166 -4.66 -5.73 -5.40
CA HIS A 166 -5.02 -6.79 -6.32
C HIS A 166 -4.47 -6.50 -7.70
N GLN A 167 -3.97 -7.53 -8.38
CA GLN A 167 -3.28 -7.41 -9.66
C GLN A 167 -3.67 -8.56 -10.58
N SER A 168 -4.08 -8.22 -11.80
CA SER A 168 -4.20 -9.16 -12.90
C SER A 168 -3.69 -8.52 -14.19
N LEU A 169 -3.46 -9.35 -15.21
CA LEU A 169 -3.04 -8.91 -16.52
C LEU A 169 -4.08 -9.33 -17.57
N ILE A 170 -4.30 -8.44 -18.52
CA ILE A 170 -5.01 -8.71 -19.76
C ILE A 170 -4.00 -8.60 -20.90
N THR A 171 -3.99 -9.55 -21.83
CA THR A 171 -3.19 -9.43 -23.05
C THR A 171 -3.73 -8.27 -23.89
N THR A 172 -2.91 -7.68 -24.74
CA THR A 172 -3.37 -6.65 -25.69
C THR A 172 -4.46 -7.14 -26.66
N SER A 173 -4.64 -8.46 -26.78
CA SER A 173 -5.75 -9.09 -27.50
C SER A 173 -7.04 -9.28 -26.67
N GLY A 174 -7.04 -8.89 -25.39
CA GLY A 174 -8.22 -8.90 -24.51
C GLY A 174 -8.39 -10.15 -23.65
N ASN A 175 -7.42 -11.07 -23.59
CA ASN A 175 -7.54 -12.31 -22.82
C ASN A 175 -6.90 -12.16 -21.43
N PRO A 176 -7.50 -12.73 -20.38
CA PRO A 176 -6.90 -12.71 -19.04
C PRO A 176 -5.66 -13.62 -19.01
N ALA A 177 -4.51 -13.05 -18.64
CA ALA A 177 -3.21 -13.74 -18.76
C ALA A 177 -2.86 -14.60 -17.54
N PHE A 178 -3.55 -14.43 -16.41
CA PHE A 178 -3.29 -15.17 -15.16
C PHE A 178 -4.11 -16.45 -15.01
N VAL A 179 -5.07 -16.72 -15.89
CA VAL A 179 -5.94 -17.90 -15.78
C VAL A 179 -5.11 -19.17 -16.07
N PRO A 180 -4.96 -20.08 -15.09
CA PRO A 180 -4.24 -21.32 -15.31
C PRO A 180 -5.07 -22.28 -16.17
N LYS A 181 -4.38 -23.21 -16.85
CA LYS A 181 -5.04 -24.25 -17.65
C LYS A 181 -5.64 -25.37 -16.79
N GLU A 182 -5.04 -25.63 -15.63
CA GLU A 182 -5.38 -26.72 -14.73
C GLU A 182 -5.32 -26.24 -13.28
N GLU A 183 -6.12 -26.85 -12.42
CA GLU A 183 -6.20 -26.49 -11.00
C GLU A 183 -4.84 -26.67 -10.32
N GLY A 184 -4.48 -25.74 -9.44
CA GLY A 184 -3.22 -25.79 -8.71
C GLY A 184 -1.98 -25.37 -9.50
N LEU A 185 -2.06 -25.15 -10.81
CA LEU A 185 -0.98 -24.59 -11.62
C LEU A 185 -1.08 -23.05 -11.72
N LEU A 186 0.02 -22.42 -12.11
CA LEU A 186 0.07 -21.01 -12.50
C LEU A 186 0.20 -20.92 -14.02
N SER A 187 -0.37 -19.89 -14.65
CA SER A 187 -0.03 -19.55 -16.03
C SER A 187 1.46 -19.14 -16.14
N ASN A 188 2.01 -19.09 -17.35
CA ASN A 188 3.41 -18.69 -17.53
C ASN A 188 3.62 -17.22 -17.10
N GLU A 189 2.64 -16.38 -17.39
CA GLU A 189 2.60 -14.97 -17.06
C GLU A 189 2.47 -14.78 -15.55
N ALA A 190 1.61 -15.56 -14.89
CA ALA A 190 1.50 -15.56 -13.43
C ALA A 190 2.80 -16.01 -12.75
N ASN A 191 3.47 -17.06 -13.26
CA ASN A 191 4.78 -17.49 -12.77
C ASN A 191 5.79 -16.34 -12.81
N GLY A 192 5.97 -15.73 -13.99
CA GLY A 192 6.91 -14.63 -14.17
C GLY A 192 6.58 -13.44 -13.28
N TRP A 193 5.30 -13.05 -13.22
CA TRP A 193 4.86 -11.91 -12.42
C TRP A 193 5.12 -12.12 -10.92
N ILE A 194 4.69 -13.25 -10.35
CA ILE A 194 4.89 -13.59 -8.94
C ILE A 194 6.40 -13.62 -8.63
N ALA A 195 7.19 -14.28 -9.46
CA ALA A 195 8.64 -14.38 -9.25
C ALA A 195 9.32 -13.00 -9.27
N GLY A 196 8.92 -12.14 -10.21
CA GLY A 196 9.44 -10.77 -10.30
C GLY A 196 9.06 -9.91 -9.10
N LEU A 197 7.84 -10.03 -8.59
CA LEU A 197 7.40 -9.34 -7.36
C LEU A 197 8.20 -9.81 -6.13
N LEU A 198 8.47 -11.11 -6.00
CA LEU A 198 9.25 -11.66 -4.89
C LEU A 198 10.72 -11.22 -4.94
N GLU A 199 11.37 -11.36 -6.11
CA GLU A 199 12.78 -10.97 -6.33
C GLU A 199 13.03 -9.49 -5.97
N ASN A 200 12.07 -8.62 -6.27
CA ASN A 200 12.22 -7.18 -6.12
C ASN A 200 11.55 -6.60 -4.86
N ALA A 201 11.04 -7.45 -3.96
CA ALA A 201 10.20 -7.04 -2.85
C ALA A 201 10.88 -6.04 -1.91
N GLU A 202 12.13 -6.31 -1.50
CA GLU A 202 12.87 -5.42 -0.60
C GLU A 202 13.07 -4.02 -1.20
N ALA A 203 13.44 -3.97 -2.49
CA ALA A 203 13.65 -2.72 -3.18
C ALA A 203 12.33 -1.95 -3.35
N CYS A 204 11.21 -2.64 -3.56
CA CYS A 204 9.90 -2.00 -3.70
C CYS A 204 9.37 -1.39 -2.40
N CYS A 205 9.83 -1.86 -1.22
CA CYS A 205 9.37 -1.34 0.08
C CYS A 205 9.54 0.17 0.22
N LEU A 206 10.54 0.80 -0.41
CA LEU A 206 10.66 2.27 -0.35
C LEU A 206 9.44 2.99 -0.97
N LEU A 207 8.80 2.37 -1.97
CA LEU A 207 7.66 2.92 -2.71
C LEU A 207 6.31 2.45 -2.15
N THR A 208 6.24 1.23 -1.60
CA THR A 208 5.01 0.66 -1.01
C THR A 208 4.85 0.95 0.49
N ASN A 209 5.96 1.21 1.19
CA ASN A 209 6.05 1.42 2.64
C ASN A 209 6.97 2.62 2.93
N PRO A 210 6.60 3.83 2.49
CA PRO A 210 7.54 4.92 2.34
C PRO A 210 7.87 5.67 3.65
N THR A 211 7.35 5.28 4.81
CA THR A 211 7.55 6.04 6.06
C THR A 211 8.28 5.23 7.11
N VAL A 212 8.90 5.88 8.10
CA VAL A 212 9.43 5.18 9.28
C VAL A 212 8.34 4.39 10.02
N ASN A 213 7.11 4.90 10.03
CA ASN A 213 5.97 4.27 10.68
C ASN A 213 5.50 2.99 9.96
N SER A 214 5.65 2.92 8.63
CA SER A 214 5.29 1.77 7.81
C SER A 214 5.86 0.46 8.33
N TYR A 215 7.14 0.45 8.72
CA TYR A 215 7.85 -0.74 9.16
C TYR A 215 7.44 -1.23 10.55
N LYS A 216 6.66 -0.44 11.30
CA LYS A 216 6.04 -0.88 12.57
C LYS A 216 4.84 -1.82 12.32
N ARG A 217 4.36 -1.92 11.08
CA ARG A 217 3.32 -2.88 10.65
C ARG A 217 3.86 -4.30 10.53
N PHE A 218 5.14 -4.49 10.20
CA PHE A 218 5.76 -5.82 10.00
C PHE A 218 6.10 -6.53 11.33
N THR A 219 5.16 -6.52 12.27
CA THR A 219 5.24 -7.29 13.51
C THR A 219 4.59 -8.66 13.28
N PRO A 220 5.22 -9.77 13.69
CA PRO A 220 4.61 -11.09 13.58
C PRO A 220 3.20 -11.12 14.19
N TYR A 221 2.29 -11.87 13.57
CA TYR A 221 0.92 -12.12 14.03
C TYR A 221 -0.07 -10.94 13.97
N GLU A 222 0.28 -9.79 13.38
CA GLU A 222 -0.65 -8.66 13.15
C GLU A 222 -1.35 -8.70 11.77
N LEU A 223 -1.49 -9.87 11.14
CA LEU A 223 -2.06 -10.08 9.78
C LEU A 223 -1.34 -9.38 8.62
N ALA A 224 -0.27 -8.64 8.91
CA ALA A 224 0.62 -8.05 7.94
C ALA A 224 1.75 -9.02 7.55
N PRO A 225 2.06 -9.16 6.25
CA PRO A 225 3.17 -10.00 5.83
C PRO A 225 4.50 -9.37 6.20
N ASN A 226 5.42 -10.18 6.74
CA ASN A 226 6.80 -9.77 7.04
C ASN A 226 7.86 -10.60 6.29
N LEU A 227 7.45 -11.64 5.57
CA LEU A 227 8.32 -12.50 4.77
C LEU A 227 7.97 -12.43 3.28
N ILE A 228 9.01 -12.52 2.44
CA ILE A 228 8.95 -12.52 0.99
C ILE A 228 8.58 -13.93 0.52
N GLN A 229 7.27 -14.19 0.45
CA GLN A 229 6.72 -15.47 0.04
C GLN A 229 5.32 -15.31 -0.58
N TRP A 230 4.89 -16.34 -1.29
CA TRP A 230 3.55 -16.42 -1.87
C TRP A 230 2.85 -17.70 -1.43
N GLY A 231 1.52 -17.67 -1.33
CA GLY A 231 0.71 -18.82 -0.98
C GLY A 231 -0.63 -18.81 -1.72
N ARG A 232 -1.21 -20.00 -1.90
CA ARG A 232 -2.55 -20.15 -2.50
C ARG A 232 -3.60 -19.82 -1.46
N ASP A 233 -4.38 -18.76 -1.71
CA ASP A 233 -5.38 -18.23 -0.77
C ASP A 233 -4.86 -18.07 0.69
N ASN A 234 -3.56 -17.80 0.85
CA ASN A 234 -2.93 -17.68 2.16
C ASN A 234 -2.80 -16.21 2.57
N ARG A 235 -3.68 -15.75 3.48
CA ARG A 235 -3.70 -14.35 3.98
C ARG A 235 -2.46 -13.96 4.82
N GLY A 236 -1.66 -14.92 5.27
CA GLY A 236 -0.40 -14.65 5.97
C GLY A 236 0.81 -14.50 5.04
N ALA A 237 0.70 -14.89 3.77
CA ALA A 237 1.76 -14.70 2.79
C ALA A 237 1.77 -13.26 2.26
N MET A 238 2.93 -12.79 1.79
CA MET A 238 3.05 -11.47 1.14
C MET A 238 2.20 -11.41 -0.13
N LEU A 239 2.28 -12.44 -0.98
CA LEU A 239 1.44 -12.58 -2.17
C LEU A 239 0.42 -13.68 -1.93
N ARG A 240 -0.85 -13.29 -1.77
CA ARG A 240 -1.97 -14.24 -1.74
C ARG A 240 -2.45 -14.44 -3.19
N VAL A 241 -2.36 -15.66 -3.68
CA VAL A 241 -2.71 -16.01 -5.06
C VAL A 241 -4.10 -16.63 -5.09
N LEU A 242 -4.99 -16.00 -5.87
CA LEU A 242 -6.40 -16.36 -6.03
C LEU A 242 -6.62 -16.65 -7.51
N MET A 243 -6.32 -17.88 -7.95
CA MET A 243 -6.36 -18.25 -9.36
C MET A 243 -7.02 -19.61 -9.53
N HIS A 244 -7.98 -19.67 -10.46
CA HIS A 244 -8.69 -20.90 -10.81
C HIS A 244 -8.83 -21.01 -12.33
N PRO A 245 -8.81 -22.24 -12.89
CA PRO A 245 -9.06 -22.43 -14.30
C PRO A 245 -10.42 -21.88 -14.72
N ASN A 246 -10.48 -21.27 -15.90
CA ASN A 246 -11.68 -20.64 -16.45
C ASN A 246 -12.26 -19.48 -15.62
N ASP A 247 -11.56 -18.99 -14.59
CA ASP A 247 -11.97 -17.81 -13.82
C ASP A 247 -11.22 -16.56 -14.28
N PRO A 248 -11.86 -15.64 -15.04
CA PRO A 248 -11.24 -14.39 -15.47
C PRO A 248 -10.91 -13.44 -14.30
N ALA A 249 -11.45 -13.68 -13.10
CA ALA A 249 -11.10 -12.93 -11.89
C ALA A 249 -9.82 -13.44 -11.18
N SER A 250 -9.13 -14.41 -11.80
CA SER A 250 -7.83 -14.92 -11.37
C SER A 250 -6.81 -13.78 -11.21
N ARG A 251 -6.28 -13.61 -10.00
CA ARG A 251 -5.46 -12.47 -9.60
C ARG A 251 -4.51 -12.80 -8.46
N ILE A 252 -3.61 -11.85 -8.20
CA ILE A 252 -2.73 -11.85 -7.03
C ILE A 252 -3.16 -10.68 -6.14
N GLU A 253 -3.11 -10.87 -4.83
CA GLU A 253 -3.23 -9.80 -3.84
C GLU A 253 -1.86 -9.62 -3.19
N ASN A 254 -1.22 -8.47 -3.40
CA ASN A 254 0.00 -8.10 -2.67
C ASN A 254 -0.38 -7.29 -1.43
N ARG A 255 -0.02 -7.81 -0.25
CA ARG A 255 -0.46 -7.31 1.07
C ARG A 255 0.58 -6.43 1.78
N VAL A 256 1.69 -6.13 1.09
CA VAL A 256 2.85 -5.42 1.66
C VAL A 256 2.61 -3.93 1.80
N ALA A 257 1.97 -3.30 0.80
CA ALA A 257 1.78 -1.87 0.77
C ALA A 257 0.94 -1.37 1.96
N ASP A 258 1.17 -0.12 2.34
CA ASP A 258 0.36 0.57 3.33
C ASP A 258 -0.19 1.89 2.77
N THR A 259 -1.14 2.45 3.50
CA THR A 259 -1.91 3.62 3.03
C THR A 259 -1.15 4.94 3.03
N SER A 260 0.12 4.94 3.48
CA SER A 260 1.01 6.10 3.37
C SER A 260 1.67 6.20 2.00
N ALA A 261 1.63 5.12 1.20
CA ALA A 261 2.20 5.07 -0.14
C ALA A 261 1.72 6.21 -1.06
N ASN A 262 2.60 6.62 -1.96
CA ASN A 262 2.18 7.31 -3.18
C ASN A 262 1.70 6.22 -4.15
N PRO A 263 0.40 6.18 -4.48
CA PRO A 263 -0.16 5.04 -5.20
C PRO A 263 0.40 4.90 -6.62
N PHE A 264 0.81 6.00 -7.25
CA PHE A 264 1.44 5.96 -8.57
C PHE A 264 2.78 5.22 -8.53
N TYR A 265 3.66 5.58 -7.60
CA TYR A 265 4.97 4.93 -7.47
C TYR A 265 4.84 3.48 -7.01
N ALA A 266 3.93 3.20 -6.07
CA ALA A 266 3.68 1.84 -5.61
C ALA A 266 3.20 0.94 -6.75
N ILE A 267 2.20 1.37 -7.51
CA ILE A 267 1.67 0.61 -8.66
C ILE A 267 2.71 0.48 -9.76
N ALA A 268 3.45 1.54 -10.08
CA ALA A 268 4.53 1.50 -11.07
C ALA A 268 5.60 0.47 -10.70
N ALA A 269 6.00 0.41 -9.42
CA ALA A 269 6.95 -0.56 -8.90
C ALA A 269 6.46 -2.00 -9.10
N GLN A 270 5.19 -2.28 -8.78
CA GLN A 270 4.59 -3.60 -9.00
C GLN A 270 4.63 -4.00 -10.49
N ILE A 271 4.30 -3.05 -11.37
CA ILE A 271 4.30 -3.29 -12.82
C ILE A 271 5.70 -3.67 -13.31
N VAL A 272 6.72 -2.87 -13.00
CA VAL A 272 8.07 -3.13 -13.51
C VAL A 272 8.70 -4.37 -12.87
N SER A 273 8.40 -4.66 -11.60
CA SER A 273 8.84 -5.90 -10.94
C SER A 273 8.23 -7.13 -11.60
N GLY A 274 6.91 -7.14 -11.80
CA GLY A 274 6.24 -8.25 -12.46
C GLY A 274 6.66 -8.43 -13.91
N LEU A 275 6.85 -7.32 -14.65
CA LEU A 275 7.36 -7.33 -16.02
C LEU A 275 8.79 -7.87 -16.09
N ASP A 276 9.67 -7.54 -15.15
CA ASP A 276 11.04 -8.07 -15.12
C ASP A 276 11.03 -9.60 -15.01
N GLY A 277 10.18 -10.14 -14.12
CA GLY A 277 10.05 -11.57 -13.92
C GLY A 277 9.46 -12.30 -15.14
N ILE A 278 8.46 -11.71 -15.82
CA ILE A 278 7.96 -12.24 -17.10
C ILE A 278 9.05 -12.22 -18.16
N THR A 279 9.76 -11.10 -18.32
CA THR A 279 10.80 -10.92 -19.35
C THR A 279 11.95 -11.90 -19.19
N ARG A 280 12.34 -12.18 -17.94
CA ARG A 280 13.42 -13.13 -17.61
C ARG A 280 12.95 -14.58 -17.53
N GLY A 281 11.65 -14.86 -17.70
CA GLY A 281 11.08 -16.20 -17.58
C GLY A 281 11.27 -16.82 -16.20
N LEU A 282 11.22 -15.99 -15.14
CA LEU A 282 11.43 -16.44 -13.77
C LEU A 282 10.28 -17.34 -13.32
N LYS A 283 10.59 -18.22 -12.37
CA LYS A 283 9.60 -19.06 -11.69
C LYS A 283 9.70 -18.82 -10.20
N PRO A 284 8.57 -18.66 -9.49
CA PRO A 284 8.61 -18.46 -8.06
C PRO A 284 9.00 -19.78 -7.38
N PRO A 285 9.48 -19.74 -6.13
CA PRO A 285 9.63 -20.95 -5.33
C PRO A 285 8.28 -21.65 -5.13
N SER A 286 8.26 -22.83 -4.51
CA SER A 286 7.01 -23.47 -4.10
C SER A 286 6.18 -22.54 -3.21
N ALA A 287 4.86 -22.59 -3.36
CA ALA A 287 3.94 -21.87 -2.48
C ALA A 287 4.14 -22.29 -1.02
N THR A 288 3.99 -21.34 -0.09
CA THR A 288 4.00 -21.63 1.35
C THR A 288 2.62 -22.08 1.82
N ASP A 289 2.60 -23.10 2.69
CA ASP A 289 1.45 -23.46 3.52
C ASP A 289 1.58 -22.92 4.95
N THR A 290 2.80 -22.56 5.36
CA THR A 290 3.14 -22.05 6.70
C THR A 290 3.67 -20.61 6.59
N PRO A 291 2.78 -19.60 6.60
CA PRO A 291 3.21 -18.22 6.58
C PRO A 291 4.06 -17.95 7.83
N TYR A 292 4.97 -16.97 7.77
CA TYR A 292 5.90 -16.56 8.84
C TYR A 292 7.13 -17.46 9.11
N GLU A 293 7.39 -18.49 8.29
CA GLU A 293 8.62 -19.30 8.39
C GLU A 293 9.29 -19.52 7.02
N GLY A 294 10.59 -19.84 7.03
CA GLY A 294 11.27 -20.43 5.87
C GLY A 294 11.53 -19.52 4.65
N ALA A 295 11.34 -18.20 4.78
CA ALA A 295 11.55 -17.23 3.70
C ALA A 295 12.34 -16.00 4.17
N GLN A 296 12.88 -15.25 3.20
CA GLN A 296 13.59 -14.00 3.46
C GLN A 296 12.64 -12.95 4.05
N GLU A 297 13.12 -12.13 4.97
CA GLU A 297 12.33 -11.06 5.58
C GLU A 297 12.24 -9.83 4.66
N LEU A 298 11.13 -9.11 4.76
CA LEU A 298 11.04 -7.74 4.26
C LEU A 298 11.94 -6.81 5.10
N PRO A 299 12.36 -5.64 4.57
CA PRO A 299 13.15 -4.69 5.34
C PRO A 299 12.47 -4.36 6.67
N ARG A 300 13.23 -4.38 7.78
CA ARG A 300 12.69 -4.13 9.13
C ARG A 300 12.56 -2.64 9.48
N ASN A 301 13.10 -1.76 8.65
CA ASN A 301 13.08 -0.32 8.85
C ASN A 301 13.31 0.42 7.52
N LEU A 302 13.04 1.74 7.54
CA LEU A 302 13.17 2.60 6.36
C LEU A 302 14.62 2.63 5.83
N TYR A 303 15.63 2.63 6.71
CA TYR A 303 17.03 2.64 6.29
C TYR A 303 17.40 1.43 5.42
N SER A 304 17.04 0.22 5.85
CA SER A 304 17.26 -1.01 5.09
C SER A 304 16.51 -1.01 3.76
N ALA A 305 15.29 -0.44 3.71
CA ALA A 305 14.55 -0.30 2.46
C ALA A 305 15.20 0.71 1.50
N ILE A 306 15.75 1.82 2.00
CA ILE A 306 16.51 2.77 1.17
C ILE A 306 17.74 2.07 0.59
N GLU A 307 18.51 1.33 1.39
CA GLU A 307 19.69 0.62 0.90
C GLU A 307 19.34 -0.46 -0.15
N ALA A 308 18.25 -1.20 0.06
CA ALA A 308 17.76 -2.17 -0.93
C ALA A 308 17.32 -1.47 -2.22
N PHE A 309 16.62 -0.34 -2.09
CA PHE A 309 16.20 0.47 -3.23
C PHE A 309 17.39 1.01 -4.02
N GLU A 310 18.42 1.57 -3.37
CA GLU A 310 19.65 2.09 -4.01
C GLU A 310 20.47 1.01 -4.74
N ARG A 311 20.52 -0.21 -4.20
CA ARG A 311 21.23 -1.34 -4.84
C ARG A 311 20.46 -1.97 -5.99
N SER A 312 19.17 -1.67 -6.12
CA SER A 312 18.30 -2.30 -7.12
C SER A 312 18.71 -1.90 -8.53
N LYS A 313 18.81 -2.90 -9.43
CA LYS A 313 19.00 -2.69 -10.86
C LYS A 313 17.66 -2.55 -11.61
N LEU A 314 16.54 -2.72 -10.91
CA LEU A 314 15.21 -2.68 -11.50
C LEU A 314 14.85 -1.27 -11.98
N PHE A 315 14.97 -0.27 -11.09
CA PHE A 315 14.47 1.07 -11.38
C PHE A 315 15.26 1.77 -12.48
N PRO A 316 16.61 1.73 -12.52
CA PRO A 316 17.38 2.32 -13.64
C PRO A 316 17.11 1.66 -15.00
N LYS A 317 16.56 0.44 -15.02
CA LYS A 317 16.20 -0.24 -16.27
C LYS A 317 14.92 0.34 -16.91
N TYR A 318 14.01 0.88 -16.10
CA TYR A 318 12.68 1.28 -16.55
C TYR A 318 12.37 2.77 -16.35
N PHE A 319 12.96 3.41 -15.35
CA PHE A 319 12.70 4.81 -14.99
C PHE A 319 13.91 5.68 -15.31
N CYS A 320 13.70 7.00 -15.33
CA CYS A 320 14.78 7.96 -15.56
C CYS A 320 15.88 7.84 -14.48
N ASP A 321 17.12 8.12 -14.89
CA ASP A 321 18.34 7.97 -14.06
C ASP A 321 18.24 8.66 -12.69
N ASP A 322 17.57 9.81 -12.62
CA ASP A 322 17.44 10.59 -11.40
C ASP A 322 16.38 10.06 -10.41
N PHE A 323 15.47 9.20 -10.84
CA PHE A 323 14.35 8.77 -9.98
C PHE A 323 14.85 8.05 -8.72
N GLN A 324 15.79 7.12 -8.91
CA GLN A 324 16.30 6.30 -7.81
C GLN A 324 17.08 7.14 -6.80
N SER A 325 17.99 7.99 -7.27
CA SER A 325 18.81 8.85 -6.40
C SER A 325 17.96 9.90 -5.68
N TYR A 326 16.97 10.49 -6.36
CA TYR A 326 16.05 11.46 -5.80
C TYR A 326 15.22 10.88 -4.66
N MET A 327 14.57 9.73 -4.89
CA MET A 327 13.73 9.08 -3.88
C MET A 327 14.55 8.62 -2.67
N ALA A 328 15.73 8.06 -2.89
CA ALA A 328 16.63 7.66 -1.81
C ALA A 328 17.07 8.86 -0.96
N THR A 329 17.40 9.99 -1.60
CA THR A 329 17.81 11.23 -0.90
C THR A 329 16.69 11.76 -0.01
N LEU A 330 15.46 11.86 -0.52
CA LEU A 330 14.31 12.32 0.25
C LEU A 330 14.05 11.44 1.47
N LYS A 331 14.16 10.12 1.30
CA LYS A 331 13.88 9.16 2.37
C LYS A 331 15.00 9.04 3.37
N ARG A 332 16.25 9.25 2.96
CA ARG A 332 17.39 9.39 3.88
C ARG A 332 17.21 10.59 4.79
N PHE A 333 16.78 11.74 4.24
CA PHE A 333 16.50 12.93 5.04
C PHE A 333 15.39 12.70 6.07
N GLU A 334 14.33 11.97 5.71
CA GLU A 334 13.28 11.57 6.66
C GLU A 334 13.84 10.69 7.80
N TRP A 335 14.64 9.70 7.44
CA TRP A 335 15.28 8.78 8.39
C TRP A 335 16.22 9.51 9.36
N ASP A 336 17.11 10.37 8.85
CA ASP A 336 18.06 11.10 9.67
C ASP A 336 17.35 12.04 10.64
N ARG A 337 16.27 12.70 10.20
CA ARG A 337 15.42 13.51 11.09
C ARG A 337 14.74 12.67 12.17
N TYR A 338 14.30 11.45 11.86
CA TYR A 338 13.72 10.55 12.85
C TYR A 338 14.76 10.14 13.91
N LEU A 339 16.00 9.84 13.52
CA LEU A 339 17.08 9.48 14.45
C LEU A 339 17.45 10.61 15.41
N MET A 340 17.18 11.86 15.06
CA MET A 340 17.38 13.00 15.97
C MET A 340 16.30 13.15 17.04
N SER A 341 15.21 12.38 16.95
CA SER A 341 14.10 12.41 17.92
C SER A 341 14.37 11.44 19.06
N ILE A 342 14.34 11.94 20.30
CA ILE A 342 14.35 11.08 21.50
C ILE A 342 12.90 10.79 21.87
N SER A 343 12.53 9.51 21.88
CA SER A 343 11.19 9.06 22.23
C SER A 343 10.97 8.95 23.74
N ASP A 344 9.70 9.01 24.17
CA ASP A 344 9.32 8.70 25.56
C ASP A 344 9.75 7.30 26.00
N TRP A 345 9.85 6.35 25.05
CA TRP A 345 10.34 5.01 25.34
C TRP A 345 11.82 5.04 25.71
N GLU A 346 12.66 5.72 24.92
CA GLU A 346 14.10 5.89 25.23
C GLU A 346 14.32 6.59 26.57
N GLN A 347 13.51 7.62 26.86
CA GLN A 347 13.58 8.32 28.15
C GLN A 347 13.24 7.39 29.33
N LYS A 348 12.18 6.58 29.20
CA LYS A 348 11.78 5.62 30.24
C LYS A 348 12.80 4.49 30.42
N GLU A 349 13.37 4.02 29.33
CA GLU A 349 14.31 2.91 29.31
C GLU A 349 15.68 3.31 29.88
N TYR A 350 16.22 4.47 29.51
CA TYR A 350 17.63 4.78 29.73
C TYR A 350 17.91 5.82 30.81
N PHE A 351 17.03 6.81 31.03
CA PHE A 351 17.33 7.99 31.87
C PHE A 351 17.58 7.67 33.35
N GLY A 352 16.95 6.62 33.88
CA GLY A 352 17.17 6.18 35.26
C GLY A 352 18.35 5.23 35.45
N LEU A 353 18.92 4.70 34.35
CA LEU A 353 19.96 3.67 34.38
C LEU A 353 21.38 4.26 34.24
N PHE A 354 21.53 5.30 33.43
CA PHE A 354 22.79 6.01 33.17
C PHE A 354 22.67 7.45 33.66
#